data_AF-A0A1V4DM63-F1
#
_entry.id   AF-A0A1V4DM63-F1
#
_cell.length_a   1.000
_cell.length_b   1.000
_cell.length_c   1.000
_cell.angle_alpha   90.00
_cell.angle_beta   90.00
_cell.angle_gamma   90.00
#
_symmetry.space_group_name_H-M   'P 1'
#
loop_
_entity.id
_entity.type
_entity.pdbx_description
1 polymer ?
#
loop_
_entity_poly.entity_id
_entity_poly.type
_entity_poly.pdbx_seq_one_letter_code
_entity_poly.pdbx_strand_id
1 'polypeptide(L)'
;MTSTSTPPGLTRFNALEEHAAFAALHEACASTAWARRLLAARPYTTRDDLYAASDAAMAELTAEDLAEAMAGHPPIGRPKEGDPTSAREQRGMAGATEELKAEMLELNLAYQEKFGHVFLICATGRTGEQMRDAVKERIGNAPEQEREIVRTELGKINRIRLARLVEED
;
A
#
# COMPACT_ATOMS: atom_id res chain seq x y z
N MET A 1 35.59 7.14 7.26
CA MET A 1 34.80 5.96 7.66
C MET A 1 33.54 6.48 8.33
N THR A 2 32.45 6.62 7.57
CA THR A 2 31.16 7.03 8.13
C THR A 2 30.48 5.79 8.68
N SER A 3 30.43 5.71 10.01
CA SER A 3 29.68 4.67 10.73
C SER A 3 28.24 4.66 10.23
N THR A 4 27.86 3.60 9.51
CA THR A 4 26.48 3.31 9.12
C THR A 4 25.72 2.85 10.35
N SER A 5 25.40 3.79 11.24
CA SER A 5 24.47 3.56 12.35
C SER A 5 23.09 3.28 11.75
N THR A 6 22.49 2.15 12.10
CA THR A 6 21.08 1.86 11.84
C THR A 6 20.22 3.01 12.39
N PRO A 7 19.29 3.60 11.61
CA PRO A 7 18.43 4.66 12.10
C PRO A 7 17.64 4.23 13.35
N PRO A 8 17.37 5.12 14.33
CA PRO A 8 16.69 4.77 15.58
C PRO A 8 15.39 3.99 15.40
N GLY A 9 14.51 4.43 14.50
CA GLY A 9 13.25 3.73 14.19
C GLY A 9 13.42 2.33 13.59
N LEU A 10 14.47 2.11 12.77
CA LEU A 10 14.78 0.78 12.23
C LEU A 10 15.33 -0.15 13.31
N THR A 11 16.18 0.37 14.20
CA THR A 11 16.68 -0.35 15.39
C THR A 11 15.50 -0.77 16.28
N ARG A 12 14.56 0.14 16.54
CA ARG A 12 13.32 -0.16 17.30
C ARG A 12 12.53 -1.27 16.63
N PHE A 13 12.26 -1.17 15.33
CA PHE A 13 11.51 -2.19 14.58
C PHE A 13 12.20 -3.57 14.63
N ASN A 14 13.53 -3.61 14.50
CA ASN A 14 14.30 -4.85 14.63
C ASN A 14 14.20 -5.46 16.04
N ALA A 15 14.06 -4.64 17.08
CA ALA A 15 13.97 -5.07 18.47
C ALA A 15 12.55 -5.42 18.94
N LEU A 16 11.50 -5.13 18.16
CA LEU A 16 10.13 -5.48 18.51
C LEU A 16 9.98 -6.99 18.68
N GLU A 17 9.23 -7.40 19.70
CA GLU A 17 8.75 -8.78 19.84
C GLU A 17 8.03 -9.22 18.56
N GLU A 18 8.12 -10.52 18.26
CA GLU A 18 7.63 -11.08 16.99
C GLU A 18 6.17 -10.71 16.71
N HIS A 19 5.30 -10.83 17.72
CA HIS A 19 3.88 -10.51 17.60
C HIS A 19 3.62 -9.02 17.32
N ALA A 20 4.38 -8.12 17.95
CA ALA A 20 4.25 -6.68 17.78
C ALA A 20 4.77 -6.24 16.41
N ALA A 21 5.89 -6.81 15.96
CA ALA A 21 6.43 -6.56 14.62
C ALA A 21 5.50 -7.07 13.52
N PHE A 22 4.90 -8.26 13.71
CA PHE A 22 3.90 -8.78 12.79
C PHE A 22 2.69 -7.86 12.71
N ALA A 23 2.15 -7.39 13.85
CA ALA A 23 1.02 -6.46 13.87
C ALA A 23 1.35 -5.14 13.13
N ALA A 24 2.53 -4.56 13.36
CA ALA A 24 2.97 -3.34 12.68
C ALA A 24 3.12 -3.54 11.16
N LEU A 25 3.65 -4.69 10.73
CA LEU A 25 3.73 -5.04 9.31
C LEU A 25 2.33 -5.26 8.71
N HIS A 26 1.44 -5.93 9.44
CA HIS A 26 0.08 -6.21 8.98
C HIS A 26 -0.78 -4.93 8.87
N GLU A 27 -0.50 -3.91 9.68
CA GLU A 27 -1.09 -2.58 9.53
C GLU A 27 -0.60 -1.90 8.23
N ALA A 28 0.67 -2.10 7.86
CA ALA A 28 1.22 -1.58 6.61
C ALA A 28 0.62 -2.30 5.38
N CYS A 29 0.49 -3.62 5.42
CA CYS A 29 -0.07 -4.44 4.35
C CYS A 29 -0.83 -5.63 4.94
N ALA A 30 -2.09 -5.79 4.57
CA ALA A 30 -2.95 -6.85 5.10
C ALA A 30 -2.55 -8.27 4.66
N SER A 31 -1.58 -8.44 3.76
CA SER A 31 -1.10 -9.77 3.39
C SER A 31 -0.29 -10.40 4.51
N THR A 32 -0.81 -11.50 5.06
CA THR A 32 -0.16 -12.32 6.07
C THR A 32 1.16 -12.88 5.54
N ALA A 33 1.17 -13.34 4.28
CA ALA A 33 2.35 -13.93 3.65
C ALA A 33 3.47 -12.92 3.43
N TRP A 34 3.14 -11.66 3.12
CA TRP A 34 4.13 -10.59 3.04
C TRP A 34 4.69 -10.25 4.43
N ALA A 35 3.83 -10.07 5.43
CA ALA A 35 4.25 -9.73 6.79
C ALA A 35 5.18 -10.80 7.38
N ARG A 36 4.87 -12.09 7.19
CA ARG A 36 5.72 -13.21 7.63
C ARG A 36 7.10 -13.22 6.97
N ARG A 37 7.19 -12.95 5.66
CA ARG A 37 8.47 -12.87 4.96
C ARG A 37 9.35 -11.77 5.54
N LEU A 38 8.77 -10.58 5.78
CA LEU A 38 9.53 -9.45 6.32
C LEU A 38 9.94 -9.69 7.78
N LEU A 39 9.08 -10.33 8.55
CA LEU A 39 9.35 -10.70 9.93
C LEU A 39 10.52 -11.67 10.04
N ALA A 40 10.55 -12.70 9.18
CA ALA A 40 11.58 -13.74 9.16
C ALA A 40 12.95 -13.23 8.65
N ALA A 41 12.97 -12.15 7.87
CA ALA A 41 14.20 -11.55 7.34
C ALA A 41 14.83 -10.51 8.28
N ARG A 42 14.25 -10.25 9.46
CA ARG A 42 14.88 -9.42 10.50
C ARG A 42 16.12 -10.11 11.09
N PRO A 43 17.13 -9.34 11.56
CA PRO A 43 17.20 -7.88 11.55
C PRO A 43 17.67 -7.30 10.21
N TYR A 44 17.16 -6.12 9.86
CA TYR A 44 17.62 -5.35 8.70
C TYR A 44 18.76 -4.42 9.06
N THR A 45 19.79 -4.36 8.22
CA THR A 45 20.94 -3.46 8.45
C THR A 45 20.59 -2.02 8.12
N THR A 46 19.91 -1.82 6.99
CA THR A 46 19.51 -0.51 6.46
C THR A 46 18.02 -0.46 6.10
N ARG A 47 17.49 0.76 5.90
CA ARG A 47 16.10 0.94 5.42
C ARG A 47 15.93 0.38 4.01
N ASP A 48 16.97 0.50 3.19
CA ASP A 48 16.96 -0.05 1.83
C ASP A 48 16.88 -1.57 1.82
N ASP A 49 17.51 -2.26 2.78
CA ASP A 49 17.36 -3.72 2.94
C ASP A 49 15.91 -4.11 3.25
N LEU A 50 15.24 -3.35 4.14
CA LEU A 50 13.83 -3.53 4.46
C LEU A 50 12.93 -3.29 3.23
N TYR A 51 13.19 -2.25 2.44
CA TYR A 51 12.42 -1.96 1.23
C TYR A 51 12.66 -3.00 0.14
N ALA A 52 13.90 -3.47 -0.02
CA ALA A 52 14.22 -4.53 -0.97
C ALA A 52 13.53 -5.85 -0.59
N ALA A 53 13.54 -6.21 0.70
CA ALA A 53 12.79 -7.37 1.20
C ALA A 53 11.27 -7.20 1.01
N SER A 54 10.75 -6.00 1.21
CA SER A 54 9.36 -5.65 0.94
C SER A 54 8.95 -5.89 -0.51
N ASP A 55 9.76 -5.41 -1.45
CA ASP A 55 9.50 -5.54 -2.88
C ASP A 55 9.62 -7.00 -3.34
N ALA A 56 10.63 -7.72 -2.85
CA ALA A 56 10.80 -9.14 -3.16
C ALA A 56 9.61 -9.97 -2.64
N ALA A 57 9.18 -9.73 -1.41
CA ALA A 57 8.01 -10.38 -0.84
C ALA A 57 6.72 -10.05 -1.62
N MET A 58 6.57 -8.80 -2.09
CA MET A 58 5.45 -8.41 -2.96
C MET A 58 5.50 -9.10 -4.32
N ALA A 59 6.68 -9.27 -4.92
CA ALA A 59 6.84 -9.96 -6.21
C ALA A 59 6.44 -11.44 -6.13
N GLU A 60 6.68 -12.09 -4.98
CA GLU A 60 6.39 -13.50 -4.76
C GLU A 60 4.93 -13.80 -4.33
N LEU A 61 4.11 -12.78 -4.08
CA LEU A 61 2.74 -13.02 -3.64
C LEU A 61 1.94 -13.78 -4.69
N THR A 62 1.22 -14.81 -4.24
CA THR A 62 0.23 -15.50 -5.05
C THR A 62 -0.98 -14.60 -5.32
N ALA A 63 -1.90 -15.05 -6.16
CA ALA A 63 -3.14 -14.32 -6.40
C ALA A 63 -3.98 -14.17 -5.11
N GLU A 64 -3.99 -15.19 -4.24
CA GLU A 64 -4.71 -15.18 -2.97
C GLU A 64 -4.07 -14.19 -1.98
N ASP A 65 -2.74 -14.21 -1.84
CA ASP A 65 -2.03 -13.27 -0.97
C ASP A 65 -2.23 -11.81 -1.44
N LEU A 66 -2.28 -11.60 -2.76
CA LEU A 66 -2.54 -10.29 -3.34
C LEU A 66 -3.98 -9.84 -3.09
N ALA A 67 -4.95 -10.76 -3.15
CA ALA A 67 -6.34 -10.47 -2.80
C ALA A 67 -6.49 -10.10 -1.32
N GLU A 68 -5.80 -10.81 -0.42
CA GLU A 68 -5.73 -10.47 1.00
C GLU A 68 -5.14 -9.06 1.22
N ALA A 69 -4.03 -8.74 0.53
CA ALA A 69 -3.45 -7.41 0.57
C ALA A 69 -4.47 -6.33 0.15
N MET A 70 -5.17 -6.53 -0.97
CA MET A 70 -6.16 -5.60 -1.50
C MET A 70 -7.37 -5.40 -0.58
N ALA A 71 -7.83 -6.46 0.09
CA ALA A 71 -8.97 -6.39 1.00
C ALA A 71 -8.77 -5.43 2.18
N GLY A 72 -7.51 -5.12 2.51
CA GLY A 72 -7.16 -4.12 3.52
C GLY A 72 -7.31 -2.66 3.07
N HIS A 73 -7.64 -2.39 1.80
CA HIS A 73 -7.69 -1.02 1.26
C HIS A 73 -9.11 -0.50 1.07
N PRO A 74 -9.42 0.72 1.55
CA PRO A 74 -10.68 1.39 1.25
C PRO A 74 -10.69 1.97 -0.18
N PRO A 75 -11.87 2.11 -0.82
CA PRO A 75 -11.99 2.71 -2.15
C PRO A 75 -11.46 4.15 -2.22
N ILE A 76 -10.98 4.58 -3.39
CA ILE A 76 -10.54 5.97 -3.59
C ILE A 76 -11.70 6.94 -3.41
N GLY A 77 -11.51 7.97 -2.59
CA GLY A 77 -12.53 8.99 -2.28
C GLY A 77 -13.47 8.60 -1.15
N ARG A 78 -13.28 7.41 -0.55
CA ARG A 78 -14.02 6.92 0.62
C ARG A 78 -13.04 6.36 1.66
N PRO A 79 -12.23 7.23 2.30
CA PRO A 79 -11.30 6.77 3.30
C PRO A 79 -12.04 6.07 4.44
N LYS A 80 -11.38 5.10 5.08
CA LYS A 80 -11.95 4.40 6.22
C LYS A 80 -12.18 5.39 7.38
N GLU A 81 -13.38 5.39 7.95
CA GLU A 81 -13.70 6.26 9.09
C GLU A 81 -12.75 5.99 10.26
N GLY A 82 -12.18 7.05 10.84
CA GLY A 82 -11.22 6.93 11.93
C GLY A 82 -9.81 6.46 11.53
N ASP A 83 -9.52 6.29 10.23
CA ASP A 83 -8.19 5.92 9.73
C ASP A 83 -7.45 7.14 9.16
N PRO A 84 -6.56 7.78 9.95
CA PRO A 84 -5.80 8.95 9.49
C PRO A 84 -4.80 8.61 8.38
N THR A 85 -4.37 7.34 8.25
CA THR A 85 -3.47 6.89 7.19
C THR A 85 -4.20 6.86 5.85
N SER A 86 -5.37 6.25 5.80
CA SER A 86 -6.22 6.26 4.60
C SER A 86 -6.57 7.68 4.15
N ALA A 87 -6.96 8.55 5.08
CA ALA A 87 -7.30 9.94 4.76
C ALA A 87 -6.09 10.73 4.20
N ARG A 88 -4.91 10.54 4.79
CA ARG A 88 -3.66 11.20 4.38
C ARG A 88 -3.18 10.75 3.00
N GLU A 89 -3.27 9.45 2.72
CA GLU A 89 -2.85 8.87 1.44
C GLU A 89 -3.71 9.38 0.29
N GLN A 90 -5.03 9.49 0.49
CA GLN A 90 -5.98 9.90 -0.53
C GLN A 90 -6.34 11.40 -0.47
N ARG A 91 -5.51 12.24 0.16
CA ARG A 91 -5.79 13.69 0.35
C ARG A 91 -6.11 14.45 -0.94
N GLY A 92 -5.64 13.97 -2.09
CA GLY A 92 -5.95 14.53 -3.41
C GLY A 92 -7.45 14.54 -3.74
N MET A 93 -8.24 13.68 -3.08
CA MET A 93 -9.70 13.66 -3.20
C MET A 93 -10.42 14.60 -2.23
N ALA A 94 -9.75 15.12 -1.19
CA ALA A 94 -10.41 15.92 -0.16
C ALA A 94 -10.97 17.25 -0.69
N GLY A 95 -10.31 17.83 -1.71
CA GLY A 95 -10.75 19.05 -2.40
C GLY A 95 -11.45 18.82 -3.74
N ALA A 96 -11.76 17.57 -4.09
CA ALA A 96 -12.44 17.24 -5.34
C ALA A 96 -13.85 17.83 -5.37
N THR A 97 -14.32 18.25 -6.56
CA THR A 97 -15.70 18.69 -6.75
C THR A 97 -16.68 17.53 -6.54
N GLU A 98 -17.95 17.84 -6.28
CA GLU A 98 -18.97 16.80 -6.11
C GLU A 98 -19.17 15.99 -7.40
N GLU A 99 -19.01 16.61 -8.56
CA GLU A 99 -19.05 15.94 -9.86
C GLU A 99 -17.90 14.93 -10.00
N LEU A 100 -16.67 15.32 -9.62
CA LEU A 100 -15.52 14.41 -9.65
C LEU A 100 -15.67 13.26 -8.65
N LYS A 101 -16.24 13.52 -7.47
CA LYS A 101 -16.52 12.46 -6.48
C LYS A 101 -17.57 11.48 -6.98
N ALA A 102 -18.64 11.97 -7.62
CA ALA A 102 -19.68 11.14 -8.22
C ALA A 102 -19.11 10.27 -9.35
N GLU A 103 -18.32 10.88 -10.24
CA GLU A 103 -17.64 10.16 -11.32
C GLU A 103 -16.67 9.09 -10.78
N MET A 104 -15.88 9.42 -9.76
CA MET A 104 -14.99 8.45 -9.10
C MET A 104 -15.76 7.31 -8.46
N LEU A 105 -16.94 7.56 -7.90
CA LEU A 105 -17.78 6.50 -7.35
C LEU A 105 -18.23 5.53 -8.44
N GLU A 106 -18.75 6.04 -9.56
CA GLU A 106 -19.18 5.21 -10.69
C GLU A 106 -18.01 4.39 -11.24
N LEU A 107 -16.84 5.00 -11.42
CA LEU A 107 -15.63 4.33 -11.89
C LEU A 107 -15.14 3.25 -10.91
N ASN A 108 -15.17 3.51 -9.60
CA ASN A 108 -14.81 2.51 -8.59
C ASN A 108 -15.77 1.30 -8.63
N LEU A 109 -17.08 1.54 -8.79
CA LEU A 109 -18.08 0.46 -8.86
C LEU A 109 -17.89 -0.39 -10.11
N ALA A 110 -17.74 0.25 -11.27
CA ALA A 110 -17.49 -0.45 -12.54
C ALA A 110 -16.17 -1.24 -12.51
N TYR A 111 -15.12 -0.66 -11.90
CA TYR A 111 -13.84 -1.34 -11.71
C TYR A 111 -13.99 -2.58 -10.81
N GLN A 112 -14.71 -2.46 -9.68
CA GLN A 112 -14.99 -3.59 -8.78
C GLN A 112 -15.80 -4.68 -9.45
N GLU A 113 -16.81 -4.33 -10.23
CA GLU A 113 -17.61 -5.29 -11.00
C GLU A 113 -16.73 -6.08 -11.98
N LYS A 114 -15.81 -5.40 -12.66
CA LYS A 114 -14.92 -6.04 -13.64
C LYS A 114 -13.83 -6.92 -13.02
N PHE A 115 -13.14 -6.42 -11.98
CA PHE A 115 -11.94 -7.07 -11.45
C PHE A 115 -12.15 -7.79 -10.10
N GLY A 116 -13.30 -7.61 -9.45
CA GLY A 116 -13.62 -8.25 -8.17
C GLY A 116 -12.94 -7.64 -6.95
N HIS A 117 -12.27 -6.50 -7.09
CA HIS A 117 -11.58 -5.80 -6.00
C HIS A 117 -11.58 -4.29 -6.20
N VAL A 118 -11.25 -3.53 -5.15
CA VAL A 118 -11.17 -2.06 -5.22
C VAL A 118 -10.15 -1.59 -6.26
N PHE A 119 -10.39 -0.40 -6.84
CA PHE A 119 -9.37 0.30 -7.62
C PHE A 119 -8.24 0.73 -6.67
N LEU A 120 -7.06 0.14 -6.88
CA LEU A 120 -5.89 0.42 -6.06
C LEU A 120 -4.87 1.26 -6.82
N ILE A 121 -4.45 2.38 -6.23
CA ILE A 121 -3.36 3.21 -6.71
C ILE A 121 -2.65 3.83 -5.50
N CYS A 122 -1.34 4.06 -5.61
CA CYS A 122 -0.58 4.83 -4.64
C CYS A 122 -1.03 6.31 -4.69
N ALA A 123 -2.09 6.66 -3.98
CA ALA A 123 -2.69 8.00 -4.07
C ALA A 123 -1.78 9.14 -3.59
N THR A 124 -0.73 8.85 -2.80
CA THR A 124 0.20 9.85 -2.28
C THR A 124 0.78 10.72 -3.39
N GLY A 125 0.53 12.03 -3.31
CA GLY A 125 1.04 13.03 -4.26
C GLY A 125 0.22 13.19 -5.53
N ARG A 126 -0.86 12.42 -5.71
CA ARG A 126 -1.77 12.54 -6.86
C ARG A 126 -2.96 13.44 -6.55
N THR A 127 -3.44 14.14 -7.57
CA THR A 127 -4.71 14.87 -7.58
C THR A 127 -5.89 13.93 -7.84
N GLY A 128 -7.12 14.38 -7.55
CA GLY A 128 -8.33 13.62 -7.84
C GLY A 128 -8.48 13.30 -9.33
N GLU A 129 -8.17 14.27 -10.20
CA GLU A 129 -8.21 14.12 -11.65
C GLU A 129 -7.22 13.08 -12.14
N GLN A 130 -5.99 13.07 -11.61
CA GLN A 130 -5.00 12.04 -11.94
C GLN A 130 -5.44 10.64 -11.52
N MET A 131 -6.13 10.51 -10.38
CA MET A 131 -6.68 9.23 -9.94
C MET A 131 -7.85 8.77 -10.82
N ARG A 132 -8.72 9.71 -11.23
CA ARG A 132 -9.80 9.46 -12.20
C ARG A 132 -9.26 9.00 -13.54
N ASP A 133 -8.29 9.72 -14.08
CA ASP A 133 -7.72 9.41 -15.40
C ASP A 133 -7.04 8.04 -15.36
N ALA A 134 -6.37 7.70 -14.26
CA ALA A 134 -5.76 6.39 -14.06
C ALA A 134 -6.80 5.25 -14.01
N VAL A 135 -7.94 5.40 -13.32
CA VAL A 135 -8.97 4.35 -13.31
C VAL A 135 -9.64 4.22 -14.68
N LYS A 136 -9.85 5.33 -15.41
CA LYS A 136 -10.38 5.30 -16.80
C LYS A 136 -9.46 4.58 -17.78
N GLU A 137 -8.16 4.76 -17.64
CA GLU A 137 -7.17 4.03 -18.44
C GLU A 137 -7.18 2.54 -18.08
N ARG A 138 -7.09 2.24 -16.78
CA ARG A 138 -6.90 0.87 -16.27
C ARG A 138 -8.13 -0.01 -16.36
N ILE A 139 -9.33 0.57 -16.35
CA ILE A 139 -10.56 -0.21 -16.51
C ILE A 139 -10.64 -0.92 -17.88
N GLY A 140 -9.86 -0.49 -18.87
CA GLY A 140 -9.74 -1.15 -20.17
C GLY A 140 -8.84 -2.40 -20.17
N ASN A 141 -8.02 -2.61 -19.15
CA ASN A 141 -7.00 -3.66 -19.12
C ASN A 141 -7.59 -5.08 -19.07
N ALA A 142 -6.78 -6.06 -19.51
CA ALA A 142 -7.01 -7.46 -19.20
C ALA A 142 -6.77 -7.73 -17.70
N PRO A 143 -7.49 -8.65 -17.05
CA PRO A 143 -7.33 -8.94 -15.62
C PRO A 143 -5.90 -9.27 -15.19
N GLU A 144 -5.15 -10.01 -16.00
CA GLU A 144 -3.78 -10.41 -15.71
C GLU A 144 -2.82 -9.21 -15.73
N GLN A 145 -3.01 -8.30 -16.70
CA GLN A 145 -2.23 -7.07 -16.77
C GLN A 145 -2.54 -6.17 -15.58
N GLU A 146 -3.82 -6.01 -15.24
CA GLU A 146 -4.24 -5.16 -14.14
C GLU A 146 -3.71 -5.66 -12.80
N ARG A 147 -3.68 -6.98 -12.60
CA ARG A 147 -3.12 -7.60 -11.41
C ARG A 147 -1.65 -7.21 -11.18
N GLU A 148 -0.84 -7.19 -12.23
CA GLU A 148 0.58 -6.80 -12.08
C GLU A 148 0.77 -5.29 -11.87
N ILE A 149 -0.12 -4.46 -12.43
CA ILE A 149 -0.17 -3.03 -12.11
C ILE A 149 -0.50 -2.83 -10.63
N VAL A 150 -1.53 -3.53 -10.12
CA VAL A 150 -1.94 -3.47 -8.72
C VAL A 150 -0.80 -3.92 -7.79
N ARG A 151 -0.10 -5.01 -8.12
CA ARG A 151 1.09 -5.45 -7.37
C ARG A 151 2.15 -4.35 -7.28
N THR A 152 2.39 -3.67 -8.39
CA THR A 152 3.33 -2.54 -8.45
C THR A 152 2.87 -1.37 -7.59
N GLU A 153 1.57 -1.04 -7.59
CA GLU A 153 1.01 0.02 -6.75
C GLU A 153 1.05 -0.35 -5.26
N LEU A 154 0.82 -1.62 -4.88
CA LEU A 154 1.02 -2.11 -3.50
C LEU A 154 2.47 -1.93 -3.03
N GLY A 155 3.46 -2.28 -3.87
CA GLY A 155 4.87 -2.07 -3.54
C GLY A 155 5.18 -0.60 -3.20
N LYS A 156 4.64 0.34 -3.99
CA LYS A 156 4.78 1.78 -3.73
C LYS A 156 4.14 2.19 -2.41
N ILE A 157 2.93 1.72 -2.13
CA ILE A 157 2.21 2.02 -0.89
C ILE A 157 2.96 1.45 0.31
N ASN A 158 3.39 0.19 0.24
CA ASN A 158 4.12 -0.50 1.28
C ASN A 158 5.43 0.22 1.62
N ARG A 159 6.19 0.66 0.62
CA ARG A 159 7.42 1.48 0.84
C ARG A 159 7.12 2.76 1.63
N ILE A 160 6.05 3.49 1.30
CA ILE A 160 5.65 4.71 2.03
C ILE A 160 5.26 4.39 3.47
N ARG A 161 4.51 3.32 3.70
CA ARG A 161 4.06 2.91 5.03
C ARG A 161 5.22 2.39 5.88
N LEU A 162 6.11 1.59 5.32
CA LEU A 162 7.34 1.13 5.96
C LEU A 162 8.27 2.28 6.31
N ALA A 163 8.41 3.28 5.42
CA ALA A 163 9.22 4.46 5.69
C ALA A 163 8.74 5.18 6.96
N ARG A 164 7.43 5.37 7.13
CA ARG A 164 6.86 5.95 8.36
C ARG A 164 7.15 5.09 9.59
N LEU A 165 6.90 3.78 9.50
CA LEU A 165 7.11 2.82 10.59
C LEU A 165 8.55 2.89 11.16
N VAL A 166 9.54 3.11 10.30
CA VAL A 166 10.97 3.17 10.67
C VAL A 166 11.57 4.58 10.70
N GLU A 167 10.72 5.61 10.55
CA GLU A 167 11.04 7.03 10.74
C GLU A 167 10.56 7.58 12.07
N GLU A 168 9.38 7.16 12.54
CA GLU A 168 8.82 7.63 13.80
C GLU A 168 9.82 7.36 14.94
N ASP A 169 9.95 8.28 15.89
CA ASP A 169 10.72 8.10 17.14
C ASP A 169 9.77 7.71 18.27
#